data_AF-A0A2N2URE1-F1
#
_entry.id   AF-A0A2N2URE1-F1
#
_cell.length_a   1.000
_cell.length_b   1.000
_cell.length_c   1.000
_cell.angle_alpha   90.00
_cell.angle_beta   90.00
_cell.angle_gamma   90.00
#
_symmetry.space_group_name_H-M   'P 1'
#
loop_
_entity.id
_entity.type
_entity.pdbx_description
1 polymer ?
#
loop_
_entity_poly.entity_id
_entity_poly.type
_entity_poly.pdbx_seq_one_letter_code
_entity_poly.pdbx_strand_id
1 'polypeptide(L)'
;MYANSQATLITTGMLPFLLLASAALTAPVSIALLALYRRAVLRSMARSSTDMHAQAIGVGAPAPPPKVALRLCMVDTGTLPAPRTRATIRRSLIMASLIYCAAGFMYALVLGGAWMIQMHADGFVLARFLWLLSCYAWPTALAIGLLVAVNLKQRLVVACSYLVMLFAVALYGLLRNDALSVGQIATFWMLTNAPATALLLAFLHRRVRAVGPLVLTFMVVVVTGSQIALTVVGSSEAGMRAAVMTGAAVGLSGQATFFATMLLGALLAAVGGGFCLKWLGHRHLARRSSDQALTLDAMWLLFGMVQSITLAFEGWAWVLTGLVAFVGYKVVSTLGFRATGLHRAPPRPPSLLLLRVFALGARSGQLFDVLAKRWLRAGDISMIAGPDLATTTVEPHEFLDFVGGRLSRQFVRDADDLEHRLQSRARGPDPDGRYRVNEFFCHANTWQLAMRRLAASADAVLMDLRSFSAANQGCLYELQQLIDIVPLDRVLFLIDESTDREILERSLLGLWTRAAGDSPNRTNAAPQANVVDVGKRVETIVQPLLGLIDTPKALRPGG
;
A
#
# COMPACT_ATOMS: atom_id res chain seq x y z
N MET A 1 -30.88 -4.56 37.24
CA MET A 1 -29.83 -3.62 37.72
C MET A 1 -28.41 -4.12 37.44
N TYR A 2 -28.10 -5.42 37.59
CA TYR A 2 -26.77 -6.02 37.28
C TYR A 2 -26.35 -6.00 35.78
N ALA A 3 -27.29 -6.01 34.83
CA ALA A 3 -26.97 -5.96 33.40
C ALA A 3 -26.36 -4.60 32.98
N ASN A 4 -26.84 -3.50 33.56
CA ASN A 4 -26.37 -2.15 33.23
C ASN A 4 -24.97 -1.87 33.79
N SER A 5 -24.58 -2.47 34.92
CA SER A 5 -23.24 -2.26 35.50
C SER A 5 -22.15 -3.01 34.74
N GLN A 6 -22.42 -4.23 34.25
CA GLN A 6 -21.48 -4.96 33.40
C GLN A 6 -21.34 -4.32 32.02
N ALA A 7 -22.45 -3.92 31.39
CA ALA A 7 -22.41 -3.20 30.13
C ALA A 7 -21.57 -1.92 30.26
N THR A 8 -21.82 -1.11 31.29
CA THR A 8 -21.07 0.14 31.55
C THR A 8 -19.58 -0.11 31.77
N LEU A 9 -19.18 -1.13 32.53
CA LEU A 9 -17.76 -1.43 32.82
C LEU A 9 -17.00 -1.91 31.56
N ILE A 10 -17.66 -2.73 30.73
CA ILE A 10 -17.14 -3.25 29.45
C ILE A 10 -16.98 -2.11 28.42
N THR A 11 -17.89 -1.14 28.39
CA THR A 11 -17.91 -0.12 27.33
C THR A 11 -17.22 1.19 27.66
N THR A 12 -17.20 1.61 28.93
CA THR A 12 -16.56 2.89 29.35
C THR A 12 -15.08 2.74 29.69
N GLY A 13 -14.61 1.53 30.02
CA GLY A 13 -13.21 1.26 30.37
C GLY A 13 -12.52 0.26 29.45
N MET A 14 -13.12 -0.92 29.23
CA MET A 14 -12.44 -2.05 28.59
C MET A 14 -12.19 -1.84 27.08
N LEU A 15 -13.17 -1.39 26.30
CA LEU A 15 -13.02 -1.22 24.84
C LEU A 15 -12.04 -0.08 24.45
N PRO A 16 -12.07 1.11 25.09
CA PRO A 16 -11.02 2.11 24.89
C PRO A 16 -9.64 1.63 25.34
N PHE A 17 -9.55 0.93 26.48
CA PHE A 17 -8.30 0.32 26.95
C PHE A 17 -7.74 -0.68 25.94
N LEU A 18 -8.59 -1.54 25.36
CA LEU A 18 -8.22 -2.49 24.32
C LEU A 18 -7.56 -1.81 23.13
N LEU A 19 -8.12 -0.72 22.64
CA LEU A 19 -7.58 0.05 21.52
C LEU A 19 -6.24 0.69 21.87
N LEU A 20 -6.14 1.32 23.04
CA LEU A 20 -4.91 1.97 23.50
C LEU A 20 -3.79 0.96 23.75
N ALA A 21 -4.08 -0.17 24.40
CA ALA A 21 -3.14 -1.25 24.61
C ALA A 21 -2.68 -1.86 23.28
N SER A 22 -3.61 -2.09 22.35
CA SER A 22 -3.28 -2.59 21.01
C SER A 22 -2.37 -1.63 20.26
N ALA A 23 -2.65 -0.32 20.31
CA ALA A 23 -1.81 0.70 19.69
C ALA A 23 -0.42 0.76 20.33
N ALA A 24 -0.35 0.73 21.67
CA ALA A 24 0.89 0.75 22.43
C ALA A 24 1.79 -0.46 22.13
N LEU A 25 1.21 -1.63 21.88
CA LEU A 25 1.93 -2.84 21.47
C LEU A 25 2.29 -2.84 19.98
N THR A 26 1.44 -2.29 19.12
CA THR A 26 1.63 -2.30 17.66
C THR A 26 2.87 -1.50 17.25
N ALA A 27 3.12 -0.35 17.87
CA ALA A 27 4.26 0.52 17.54
C ALA A 27 5.63 -0.16 17.73
N PRO A 28 6.00 -0.67 18.93
CA PRO A 28 7.28 -1.34 19.13
C PRO A 28 7.39 -2.62 18.30
N VAL A 29 6.32 -3.39 18.16
CA VAL A 29 6.32 -4.62 17.35
C VAL A 29 6.58 -4.28 15.87
N SER A 30 5.88 -3.30 15.30
CA SER A 30 6.08 -2.89 13.91
C SER A 30 7.51 -2.37 13.65
N ILE A 31 8.05 -1.58 14.58
CA ILE A 31 9.43 -1.05 14.49
C ILE A 31 10.44 -2.19 14.58
N ALA A 32 10.30 -3.09 15.54
CA ALA A 32 11.20 -4.22 15.73
C ALA A 32 11.18 -5.16 14.51
N LEU A 33 10.00 -5.50 14.00
CA LEU A 33 9.83 -6.33 12.82
C LEU A 33 10.49 -5.72 11.59
N LEU A 34 10.27 -4.44 11.32
CA LEU A 34 10.89 -3.75 10.19
C LEU A 34 12.41 -3.63 10.34
N ALA A 35 12.92 -3.43 11.56
CA ALA A 35 14.36 -3.39 11.82
C ALA A 35 15.00 -4.77 11.58
N LEU A 36 14.37 -5.85 12.02
CA LEU A 36 14.84 -7.22 11.81
C LEU A 36 14.76 -7.61 10.33
N TYR A 37 13.66 -7.26 9.65
CA TYR A 37 13.48 -7.45 8.21
C TYR A 37 14.58 -6.74 7.42
N ARG A 38 14.80 -5.45 7.68
CA ARG A 38 15.86 -4.66 7.03
C ARG A 38 17.24 -5.28 7.22
N ARG A 39 17.55 -5.73 8.45
CA ARG A 39 18.83 -6.41 8.74
C ARG A 39 18.96 -7.74 7.99
N ALA A 40 17.87 -8.47 7.79
CA ALA A 40 17.88 -9.74 7.05
C ALA A 40 18.05 -9.51 5.55
N VAL A 41 17.36 -8.51 4.98
CA VAL A 41 17.49 -8.09 3.57
C VAL A 41 18.93 -7.62 3.29
N LEU A 42 19.47 -6.71 4.09
CA LEU A 42 20.85 -6.21 3.92
C LEU A 42 21.89 -7.33 3.98
N ARG A 43 21.75 -8.26 4.94
CA ARG A 43 22.64 -9.41 5.04
C ARG A 43 22.54 -10.34 3.82
N SER A 44 21.35 -10.49 3.25
CA SER A 44 21.14 -11.35 2.07
C SER A 44 21.62 -10.67 0.79
N MET A 45 21.42 -9.36 0.63
CA MET A 45 21.95 -8.56 -0.48
C MET A 45 23.49 -8.55 -0.51
N ALA A 46 24.15 -8.51 0.65
CA ALA A 46 25.61 -8.52 0.74
C ALA A 46 26.23 -9.90 0.43
N ARG A 47 25.44 -10.98 0.48
CA ARG A 47 25.92 -12.32 0.11
C ARG A 47 26.03 -12.45 -1.40
N SER A 48 26.95 -13.31 -1.82
CA SER A 48 27.00 -13.81 -3.20
C SER A 48 26.15 -15.06 -3.32
N SER A 49 25.44 -15.21 -4.44
CA SER A 49 24.85 -16.49 -4.80
C SER A 49 25.96 -17.50 -5.10
N THR A 50 25.88 -18.70 -4.51
CA THR A 50 26.81 -19.82 -4.73
C THR A 50 26.61 -20.46 -6.10
N ASP A 51 25.41 -20.36 -6.67
CA ASP A 51 25.01 -21.11 -7.85
C ASP A 51 25.32 -20.35 -9.14
N MET A 52 25.69 -19.07 -9.01
CA MET A 52 26.08 -18.27 -10.16
C MET A 52 27.50 -18.64 -10.60
N HIS A 53 27.56 -19.52 -11.60
CA HIS A 53 28.76 -19.71 -12.40
C HIS A 53 29.10 -18.39 -13.07
N ALA A 54 30.38 -18.02 -13.07
CA ALA A 54 30.88 -16.83 -13.73
C ALA A 54 30.67 -16.93 -15.25
N GLN A 55 29.44 -16.68 -15.72
CA GLN A 55 29.24 -16.22 -17.07
C GLN A 55 29.92 -14.86 -17.14
N ALA A 56 31.10 -14.84 -17.75
CA ALA A 56 31.74 -13.61 -18.16
C ALA A 56 30.68 -12.83 -18.96
N ILE A 57 30.20 -11.74 -18.38
CA ILE A 57 29.38 -10.77 -19.09
C ILE A 57 30.27 -10.29 -20.21
N GLY A 58 30.05 -10.83 -21.43
CA GLY A 58 30.84 -10.49 -22.59
C GLY A 58 30.77 -8.99 -22.80
N VAL A 59 31.83 -8.29 -22.43
CA VAL A 59 32.07 -6.94 -22.91
C VAL A 59 32.24 -7.12 -24.41
N GLY A 60 31.25 -6.68 -25.18
CA GLY A 60 31.30 -6.77 -26.64
C GLY A 60 32.62 -6.21 -27.15
N ALA A 61 33.15 -6.79 -28.22
CA ALA A 61 34.41 -6.35 -28.81
C ALA A 61 34.40 -4.82 -29.00
N PRO A 62 35.52 -4.11 -28.73
CA PRO A 62 35.57 -2.67 -28.82
C PRO A 62 35.14 -2.21 -30.22
N ALA A 63 33.95 -1.59 -30.28
CA ALA A 63 33.39 -1.06 -31.50
C ALA A 63 33.93 0.35 -31.77
N PRO A 64 34.10 0.76 -33.04
CA PRO A 64 34.45 2.14 -33.36
C PRO A 64 33.37 3.09 -32.82
N PRO A 65 33.73 4.34 -32.46
CA PRO A 65 32.78 5.29 -31.87
C PRO A 65 31.57 5.52 -32.80
N PRO A 66 30.36 5.76 -32.26
CA PRO A 66 29.19 6.03 -33.09
C PRO A 66 29.41 7.26 -33.98
N LYS A 67 28.92 7.19 -35.23
CA LYS A 67 29.07 8.27 -36.22
C LYS A 67 28.21 9.49 -35.92
N VAL A 68 27.08 9.30 -35.22
CA VAL A 68 26.13 10.35 -34.88
C VAL A 68 26.27 10.71 -33.41
N ALA A 69 26.29 12.00 -33.08
CA ALA A 69 26.33 12.47 -31.71
C ALA A 69 24.97 12.25 -31.00
N LEU A 70 25.03 11.82 -29.74
CA LEU A 70 23.86 11.74 -28.86
C LEU A 70 23.37 13.16 -28.54
N ARG A 71 22.06 13.39 -28.67
CA ARG A 71 21.43 14.65 -28.27
C ARG A 71 20.69 14.48 -26.95
N LEU A 72 20.86 15.42 -26.03
CA LEU A 72 20.03 15.48 -24.83
C LEU A 72 18.79 16.33 -25.14
N CYS A 73 17.61 15.75 -24.98
CA CYS A 73 16.34 16.43 -25.21
C CYS A 73 15.65 16.69 -23.87
N MET A 74 15.54 17.95 -23.49
CA MET A 74 14.74 18.36 -22.33
C MET A 74 13.26 18.29 -22.71
N VAL A 75 12.54 17.36 -22.08
CA VAL A 75 11.11 17.17 -22.33
C VAL A 75 10.33 18.18 -21.49
N ASP A 76 9.73 19.16 -22.17
CA ASP A 76 8.82 20.09 -21.52
C ASP A 76 7.47 19.40 -21.25
N THR A 77 7.19 19.18 -19.97
CA THR A 77 5.96 18.52 -19.51
C THR A 77 4.69 19.28 -19.89
N GLY A 78 4.76 20.60 -20.11
CA GLY A 78 3.61 21.46 -20.42
C GLY A 78 3.13 21.37 -21.87
N THR A 79 3.98 20.91 -22.79
CA THR A 79 3.71 20.91 -24.23
C THR A 79 3.31 19.54 -24.77
N LEU A 80 3.42 18.48 -23.96
CA LEU A 80 3.08 17.13 -24.38
C LEU A 80 1.56 16.93 -24.54
N PRO A 81 1.11 16.34 -25.66
CA PRO A 81 -0.30 16.00 -25.84
C PRO A 81 -0.76 15.00 -24.76
N ALA A 82 -2.03 15.10 -24.37
CA ALA A 82 -2.59 14.21 -23.36
C ALA A 82 -2.54 12.74 -23.83
N PRO A 83 -1.82 11.85 -23.12
CA PRO A 83 -1.66 10.46 -23.55
C PRO A 83 -3.01 9.71 -23.50
N ARG A 84 -3.28 8.81 -24.45
CA ARG A 84 -4.48 7.93 -24.46
C ARG A 84 -4.60 7.12 -23.17
N THR A 85 -3.48 6.66 -22.63
CA THR A 85 -3.39 5.90 -21.38
C THR A 85 -3.90 6.71 -20.17
N ARG A 86 -3.88 8.05 -20.24
CA ARG A 86 -4.46 8.93 -19.22
C ARG A 86 -5.97 8.71 -19.05
N ALA A 87 -6.69 8.48 -20.14
CA ALA A 87 -8.14 8.23 -20.10
C ALA A 87 -8.45 6.90 -19.38
N THR A 88 -7.66 5.86 -19.66
CA THR A 88 -7.75 4.54 -18.99
C THR A 88 -7.51 4.66 -17.49
N ILE A 89 -6.43 5.35 -17.09
CA ILE A 89 -6.12 5.60 -15.67
C ILE A 89 -7.25 6.37 -14.99
N ARG A 90 -7.74 7.45 -15.62
CA ARG A 90 -8.83 8.26 -15.07
C ARG A 90 -10.10 7.43 -14.91
N ARG A 91 -10.49 6.64 -15.90
CA ARG A 91 -11.66 5.75 -15.85
C ARG A 91 -11.52 4.73 -14.72
N SER A 92 -10.35 4.08 -14.61
CA SER A 92 -10.07 3.12 -13.54
C SER A 92 -10.20 3.75 -12.15
N LEU A 93 -9.65 4.95 -11.95
CA LEU A 93 -9.75 5.68 -10.68
C LEU A 93 -11.17 6.13 -10.36
N ILE A 94 -11.93 6.64 -11.33
CA ILE A 94 -13.33 7.03 -11.14
C ILE A 94 -14.16 5.81 -10.75
N MET A 95 -14.05 4.71 -11.49
CA MET A 95 -14.81 3.49 -11.21
C MET A 95 -14.45 2.90 -9.85
N ALA A 96 -13.16 2.81 -9.49
CA ALA A 96 -12.73 2.39 -8.17
C ALA A 96 -13.28 3.31 -7.06
N SER A 97 -13.30 4.62 -7.30
CA SER A 97 -13.86 5.59 -6.35
C SER A 97 -15.37 5.38 -6.16
N LEU A 98 -16.13 5.22 -7.24
CA LEU A 98 -17.57 4.96 -7.18
C LEU A 98 -17.89 3.66 -6.43
N ILE A 99 -17.13 2.59 -6.69
CA ILE A 99 -17.28 1.31 -5.99
C ILE A 99 -17.04 1.48 -4.49
N TYR A 100 -15.96 2.17 -4.10
CA TYR A 100 -15.69 2.39 -2.68
C TYR A 100 -16.68 3.36 -2.02
N CYS A 101 -17.23 4.33 -2.75
CA CYS A 101 -18.33 5.16 -2.26
C CYS A 101 -19.59 4.30 -2.02
N ALA A 102 -19.97 3.43 -2.96
CA ALA A 102 -21.10 2.53 -2.80
C ALA A 102 -20.90 1.55 -1.63
N ALA A 103 -19.69 0.99 -1.50
CA ALA A 103 -19.35 0.10 -0.40
C ALA A 103 -19.35 0.81 0.96
N GLY A 104 -18.84 2.05 1.01
CA GLY A 104 -18.88 2.89 2.21
C GLY A 104 -20.29 3.33 2.59
N PHE A 105 -21.16 3.58 1.60
CA PHE A 105 -22.57 3.83 1.82
C PHE A 105 -23.27 2.60 2.44
N MET A 106 -23.04 1.40 1.91
CA MET A 106 -23.57 0.16 2.49
C MET A 106 -23.08 -0.05 3.94
N TYR A 107 -21.80 0.18 4.19
CA TYR A 107 -21.23 0.13 5.53
C TYR A 107 -21.94 1.10 6.49
N ALA A 108 -22.11 2.36 6.07
CA ALA A 108 -22.77 3.38 6.88
C ALA A 108 -24.25 3.09 7.09
N LEU A 109 -24.93 2.49 6.10
CA LEU A 109 -26.31 2.02 6.23
C LEU A 109 -26.46 0.93 7.28
N VAL A 110 -25.54 -0.02 7.38
CA VAL A 110 -25.61 -1.08 8.42
C VAL A 110 -25.51 -0.47 9.81
N LEU A 111 -24.51 0.38 10.05
CA LEU A 111 -24.31 1.00 11.37
C LEU A 111 -25.40 2.02 11.72
N GLY A 112 -25.78 2.88 10.77
CA GLY A 112 -26.86 3.84 10.97
C GLY A 112 -28.21 3.14 11.14
N GLY A 113 -28.45 2.07 10.39
CA GLY A 113 -29.66 1.25 10.49
C GLY A 113 -29.78 0.56 11.85
N ALA A 114 -28.69 0.03 12.40
CA ALA A 114 -28.68 -0.56 13.75
C ALA A 114 -29.15 0.45 14.81
N TRP A 115 -28.68 1.70 14.76
CA TRP A 115 -29.17 2.76 15.65
C TRP A 115 -30.64 3.09 15.44
N MET A 116 -31.11 3.10 14.19
CA MET A 116 -32.54 3.33 13.91
C MET A 116 -33.43 2.22 14.44
N ILE A 117 -32.96 0.97 14.44
CA ILE A 117 -33.69 -0.17 15.03
C ILE A 117 -33.77 0.00 16.56
N GLN A 118 -32.70 0.42 17.21
CA GLN A 118 -32.73 0.64 18.66
C GLN A 118 -33.67 1.76 19.06
N MET A 119 -33.67 2.84 18.29
CA MET A 119 -34.51 4.01 18.51
C MET A 119 -35.91 3.89 17.88
N HIS A 120 -36.39 2.68 17.59
CA HIS A 120 -37.66 2.45 16.89
C HIS A 120 -38.87 3.04 17.63
N ALA A 121 -38.80 3.15 18.96
CA ALA A 121 -39.87 3.74 19.79
C ALA A 121 -40.17 5.21 19.43
N ASP A 122 -39.18 5.94 18.94
CA ASP A 122 -39.32 7.35 18.51
C ASP A 122 -39.81 7.48 17.05
N GLY A 123 -40.02 6.35 16.35
CA GLY A 123 -40.32 6.33 14.93
C GLY A 123 -39.14 6.74 14.02
N PHE A 124 -39.41 6.76 12.70
CA PHE A 124 -38.40 7.13 11.71
C PHE A 124 -38.23 8.65 11.62
N VAL A 125 -37.08 9.14 12.10
CA VAL A 125 -36.70 10.55 12.01
C VAL A 125 -35.61 10.73 10.95
N LEU A 126 -35.96 11.37 9.83
CA LEU A 126 -35.07 11.55 8.68
C LEU A 126 -33.78 12.30 9.04
N ALA A 127 -33.86 13.37 9.83
CA ALA A 127 -32.68 14.15 10.23
C ALA A 127 -31.65 13.31 11.01
N ARG A 128 -32.13 12.46 11.94
CA ARG A 128 -31.30 11.51 12.69
C ARG A 128 -30.67 10.47 11.77
N PHE A 129 -31.46 9.89 10.85
CA PHE A 129 -30.95 8.92 9.88
C PHE A 129 -29.83 9.52 9.00
N LEU A 130 -30.06 10.70 8.43
CA LEU A 130 -29.06 11.38 7.59
C LEU A 130 -27.79 11.74 8.38
N TRP A 131 -27.92 12.19 9.63
CA TRP A 131 -26.79 12.48 10.50
C TRP A 131 -25.95 11.23 10.78
N LEU A 132 -26.58 10.13 11.20
CA LEU A 132 -25.91 8.85 11.48
C LEU A 132 -25.21 8.31 10.24
N LEU A 133 -25.92 8.30 9.10
CA LEU A 133 -25.38 7.86 7.81
C LEU A 133 -24.13 8.67 7.43
N SER A 134 -24.18 10.00 7.57
CA SER A 134 -23.08 10.90 7.25
C SER A 134 -21.88 10.73 8.20
N CYS A 135 -22.15 10.52 9.49
CA CYS A 135 -21.12 10.25 10.50
C CYS A 135 -20.37 8.94 10.22
N TYR A 136 -21.11 7.86 9.97
CA TYR A 136 -20.52 6.55 9.67
C TYR A 136 -19.89 6.45 8.28
N ALA A 137 -20.20 7.38 7.37
CA ALA A 137 -19.59 7.46 6.05
C ALA A 137 -18.17 8.06 6.03
N TRP A 138 -17.65 8.62 7.14
CA TRP A 138 -16.30 9.21 7.22
C TRP A 138 -15.16 8.30 6.67
N PRO A 139 -15.11 6.99 6.95
CA PRO A 139 -14.05 6.14 6.43
C PRO A 139 -14.03 6.06 4.90
N THR A 140 -15.15 6.37 4.23
CA THR A 140 -15.23 6.53 2.78
C THR A 140 -14.33 7.67 2.31
N ALA A 141 -14.38 8.83 2.96
CA ALA A 141 -13.54 9.97 2.60
C ALA A 141 -12.05 9.64 2.75
N LEU A 142 -11.69 8.91 3.82
CA LEU A 142 -10.34 8.39 4.02
C LEU A 142 -9.94 7.39 2.91
N ALA A 143 -10.82 6.45 2.56
CA ALA A 143 -10.59 5.49 1.48
C ALA A 143 -10.31 6.17 0.14
N ILE A 144 -11.13 7.15 -0.23
CA ILE A 144 -10.97 7.93 -1.46
C ILE A 144 -9.69 8.77 -1.42
N GLY A 145 -9.35 9.36 -0.27
CA GLY A 145 -8.08 10.07 -0.08
C GLY A 145 -6.87 9.15 -0.27
N LEU A 146 -6.91 7.93 0.27
CA LEU A 146 -5.84 6.94 0.09
C LEU A 146 -5.73 6.48 -1.37
N LEU A 147 -6.87 6.32 -2.05
CA LEU A 147 -6.95 5.87 -3.44
C LEU A 147 -6.47 6.93 -4.45
N VAL A 148 -7.02 8.14 -4.39
CA VAL A 148 -6.90 9.13 -5.46
C VAL A 148 -5.84 10.18 -5.16
N ALA A 149 -5.69 10.59 -3.90
CA ALA A 149 -4.91 11.77 -3.57
C ALA A 149 -3.41 11.47 -3.46
N VAL A 150 -2.61 12.20 -4.24
CA VAL A 150 -1.15 12.07 -4.29
C VAL A 150 -0.48 13.06 -3.33
N ASN A 151 -1.03 14.26 -3.19
CA ASN A 151 -0.54 15.30 -2.29
C ASN A 151 -1.55 15.68 -1.19
N LEU A 152 -1.08 16.51 -0.25
CA LEU A 152 -1.90 17.02 0.85
C LEU A 152 -3.09 17.86 0.34
N LYS A 153 -2.91 18.66 -0.72
CA LYS A 153 -3.99 19.49 -1.28
C LYS A 153 -5.16 18.64 -1.76
N GLN A 154 -4.89 17.57 -2.51
CA GLN A 154 -5.92 16.63 -2.97
C GLN A 154 -6.58 15.90 -1.79
N ARG A 155 -5.83 15.55 -0.74
CA ARG A 155 -6.41 14.97 0.49
C ARG A 155 -7.34 15.96 1.19
N LEU A 156 -6.93 17.23 1.30
CA LEU A 156 -7.74 18.30 1.86
C LEU A 156 -8.99 18.55 1.03
N VAL A 157 -8.93 18.51 -0.30
CA VAL A 157 -10.11 18.63 -1.16
C VAL A 157 -11.12 17.51 -0.88
N VAL A 158 -10.66 16.26 -0.76
CA VAL A 158 -11.54 15.14 -0.40
C VAL A 158 -12.14 15.33 1.00
N ALA A 159 -11.31 15.69 1.99
CA ALA A 159 -11.78 15.95 3.35
C ALA A 159 -12.81 17.10 3.40
N CYS A 160 -12.51 18.24 2.76
CA CYS A 160 -13.41 19.39 2.67
C CYS A 160 -14.72 19.02 1.97
N SER A 161 -14.68 18.22 0.90
CA SER A 161 -15.91 17.78 0.21
C SER A 161 -16.84 16.98 1.13
N TYR A 162 -16.28 16.11 1.97
CA TYR A 162 -17.04 15.40 3.00
C TYR A 162 -17.55 16.36 4.08
N LEU A 163 -16.72 17.29 4.56
CA LEU A 163 -17.10 18.24 5.60
C LEU A 163 -18.20 19.19 5.16
N VAL A 164 -18.23 19.61 3.89
CA VAL A 164 -19.32 20.41 3.31
C VAL A 164 -20.63 19.62 3.31
N MET A 165 -20.60 18.35 2.89
CA MET A 165 -21.76 17.46 2.97
C MET A 165 -22.22 17.29 4.43
N LEU A 166 -21.30 17.02 5.36
CA LEU A 166 -21.59 16.85 6.77
C LEU A 166 -22.21 18.12 7.38
N PHE A 167 -21.68 19.29 7.03
CA PHE A 167 -22.20 20.59 7.48
C PHE A 167 -23.62 20.84 6.98
N ALA A 168 -23.91 20.52 5.71
CA ALA A 168 -25.26 20.65 5.17
C ALA A 168 -26.27 19.76 5.93
N VAL A 169 -25.89 18.51 6.26
CA VAL A 169 -26.72 17.60 7.06
C VAL A 169 -26.88 18.08 8.50
N ALA A 170 -25.80 18.57 9.13
CA ALA A 170 -25.84 19.15 10.47
C ALA A 170 -26.77 20.37 10.53
N LEU A 171 -26.66 21.29 9.57
CA LEU A 171 -27.52 22.47 9.47
C LEU A 171 -28.99 22.08 9.31
N TYR A 172 -29.28 21.10 8.45
CA TYR A 172 -30.64 20.57 8.30
C TYR A 172 -31.19 20.00 9.61
N GLY A 173 -30.38 19.28 10.39
CA GLY A 173 -30.76 18.74 11.70
C GLY A 173 -31.03 19.83 12.73
N LEU A 174 -30.16 20.85 12.81
CA LEU A 174 -30.29 21.99 13.73
C LEU A 174 -31.56 22.81 13.44
N LEU A 175 -31.87 23.05 12.16
CA LEU A 175 -33.09 23.78 11.75
C LEU A 175 -34.39 23.02 12.05
N ARG A 176 -34.32 21.73 12.39
CA ARG A 176 -35.47 20.87 12.65
C ARG A 176 -35.63 20.48 14.11
N ASN A 177 -34.64 20.78 14.95
CA ASN A 177 -34.64 20.38 16.35
C ASN A 177 -33.91 21.42 17.21
N ASP A 178 -34.69 22.27 17.88
CA ASP A 178 -34.18 23.34 18.74
C ASP A 178 -33.45 22.80 20.00
N ALA A 179 -33.69 21.54 20.38
CA ALA A 179 -32.97 20.89 21.48
C ALA A 179 -31.60 20.35 21.07
N LEU A 180 -31.30 20.28 19.78
CA LEU A 180 -30.01 19.80 19.27
C LEU A 180 -29.00 20.95 19.25
N SER A 181 -27.90 20.78 19.98
CA SER A 181 -26.82 21.77 19.99
C SER A 181 -25.68 21.41 19.03
N VAL A 182 -24.98 22.43 18.53
CA VAL A 182 -23.75 22.26 17.74
C VAL A 182 -22.70 21.44 18.51
N GLY A 183 -22.61 21.64 19.83
CA GLY A 183 -21.69 20.91 20.70
C GLY A 183 -21.97 19.40 20.73
N GLN A 184 -23.23 18.98 20.79
CA GLN A 184 -23.62 17.57 20.76
C GLN A 184 -23.27 16.92 19.43
N ILE A 185 -23.59 17.59 18.31
CA ILE A 185 -23.26 17.14 16.95
C ILE A 185 -21.74 16.95 16.80
N ALA A 186 -20.95 17.96 17.17
CA ALA A 186 -19.50 17.92 17.08
C ALA A 186 -18.89 16.82 17.97
N THR A 187 -19.38 16.70 19.21
CA THR A 187 -18.91 15.68 20.16
C THR A 187 -19.22 14.28 19.66
N PHE A 188 -20.43 14.04 19.13
CA PHE A 188 -20.83 12.75 18.58
C PHE A 188 -19.91 12.33 17.43
N TRP A 189 -19.64 13.24 16.49
CA TRP A 189 -18.74 12.95 15.37
C TRP A 189 -17.32 12.65 15.86
N MET A 190 -16.80 13.44 16.81
CA MET A 190 -15.46 13.25 17.36
C MET A 190 -15.32 11.90 18.08
N LEU A 191 -16.24 11.54 18.96
CA LEU A 191 -16.21 10.27 19.67
C LEU A 191 -16.32 9.08 18.70
N THR A 192 -17.11 9.21 17.64
CA THR A 192 -17.31 8.14 16.65
C THR A 192 -16.11 7.95 15.72
N ASN A 193 -15.45 9.03 15.31
CA ASN A 193 -14.47 8.99 14.21
C ASN A 193 -13.03 9.31 14.62
N ALA A 194 -12.80 10.16 15.62
CA ALA A 194 -11.45 10.62 15.97
C ALA A 194 -10.53 9.50 16.45
N PRO A 195 -10.94 8.55 17.32
CA PRO A 195 -10.05 7.50 17.80
C PRO A 195 -9.51 6.61 16.67
N ALA A 196 -10.39 6.07 15.83
CA ALA A 196 -10.00 5.24 14.69
C ALA A 196 -9.16 6.03 13.67
N THR A 197 -9.50 7.30 13.43
CA THR A 197 -8.74 8.17 12.52
C THR A 197 -7.34 8.43 13.04
N ALA A 198 -7.19 8.78 14.32
CA ALA A 198 -5.90 9.05 14.95
C ALA A 198 -5.00 7.79 14.92
N LEU A 199 -5.56 6.63 15.28
CA LEU A 199 -4.85 5.35 15.20
C LEU A 199 -4.42 5.04 13.76
N LEU A 200 -5.33 5.12 12.80
CA LEU A 200 -5.01 4.88 11.40
C LEU A 200 -3.88 5.80 10.91
N LEU A 201 -3.97 7.10 11.18
CA LEU A 201 -2.95 8.08 10.77
C LEU A 201 -1.59 7.82 11.44
N ALA A 202 -1.57 7.42 12.71
CA ALA A 202 -0.35 7.06 13.41
C ALA A 202 0.34 5.85 12.76
N PHE A 203 -0.42 4.84 12.32
CA PHE A 203 0.12 3.63 11.69
C PHE A 203 0.26 3.72 10.16
N LEU A 204 -0.29 4.75 9.52
CA LEU A 204 0.04 5.17 8.16
C LEU A 204 1.27 6.07 8.09
N HIS A 205 1.90 6.36 9.24
CA HIS A 205 3.15 7.11 9.27
C HIS A 205 4.23 6.37 8.46
N ARG A 206 5.01 7.13 7.70
CA ARG A 206 5.93 6.63 6.67
C ARG A 206 6.85 5.50 7.13
N ARG A 207 7.24 5.50 8.40
CA ARG A 207 8.16 4.50 8.96
C ARG A 207 7.55 3.11 9.17
N VAL A 208 6.24 3.02 9.37
CA VAL A 208 5.54 1.77 9.71
C VAL A 208 4.42 1.42 8.74
N ARG A 209 4.07 2.30 7.80
CA ARG A 209 2.93 2.16 6.86
C ARG A 209 2.82 0.80 6.18
N ALA A 210 3.94 0.15 5.85
CA ALA A 210 3.92 -1.13 5.13
C ALA A 210 3.23 -2.25 5.92
N VAL A 211 3.42 -2.30 7.24
CA VAL A 211 2.90 -3.38 8.10
C VAL A 211 1.95 -2.86 9.18
N GLY A 212 1.99 -1.56 9.47
CA GLY A 212 1.32 -0.90 10.59
C GLY A 212 -0.19 -1.17 10.68
N PRO A 213 -0.99 -0.90 9.63
CA PRO A 213 -2.43 -1.16 9.67
C PRO A 213 -2.77 -2.64 9.92
N LEU A 214 -2.03 -3.57 9.30
CA LEU A 214 -2.26 -5.00 9.44
C LEU A 214 -1.85 -5.52 10.82
N VAL A 215 -0.70 -5.07 11.35
CA VAL A 215 -0.27 -5.39 12.73
C VAL A 215 -1.24 -4.79 13.74
N LEU A 216 -1.74 -3.56 13.52
CA LEU A 216 -2.72 -2.94 14.40
C LEU A 216 -3.98 -3.79 14.51
N THR A 217 -4.56 -4.17 13.36
CA THR A 217 -5.75 -5.03 13.33
C THR A 217 -5.47 -6.37 14.01
N PHE A 218 -4.30 -6.98 13.76
CA PHE A 218 -3.91 -8.22 14.43
C PHE A 218 -3.79 -8.04 15.95
N MET A 219 -3.17 -6.95 16.43
CA MET A 219 -3.06 -6.65 17.85
C MET A 219 -4.42 -6.41 18.48
N VAL A 220 -5.33 -5.69 17.82
CA VAL A 220 -6.71 -5.53 18.31
C VAL A 220 -7.38 -6.89 18.50
N VAL A 221 -7.24 -7.83 17.57
CA VAL A 221 -7.76 -9.19 17.72
C VAL A 221 -7.13 -9.93 18.90
N VAL A 222 -5.80 -9.86 19.06
CA VAL A 222 -5.07 -10.52 20.15
C VAL A 222 -5.47 -9.98 21.52
N VAL A 223 -5.47 -8.65 21.68
CA VAL A 223 -5.85 -8.03 22.95
C VAL A 223 -7.34 -8.26 23.23
N THR A 224 -8.20 -8.23 22.22
CA THR A 224 -9.62 -8.59 22.36
C THR A 224 -9.80 -10.04 22.83
N GLY A 225 -9.05 -10.99 22.26
CA GLY A 225 -9.07 -12.39 22.70
C GLY A 225 -8.68 -12.56 24.17
N SER A 226 -7.74 -11.75 24.65
CA SER A 226 -7.35 -11.72 26.07
C SER A 226 -8.51 -11.32 26.98
N GLN A 227 -9.33 -10.34 26.57
CA GLN A 227 -10.46 -9.86 27.36
C GLN A 227 -11.66 -10.80 27.27
N ILE A 228 -11.92 -11.39 26.09
CA ILE A 228 -12.97 -12.40 25.92
C ILE A 228 -12.74 -13.57 26.88
N ALA A 229 -11.50 -14.05 27.02
CA ALA A 229 -11.19 -15.13 27.95
C ALA A 229 -11.55 -14.76 29.41
N LEU A 230 -11.23 -13.55 29.84
CA LEU A 230 -11.60 -13.06 31.17
C LEU A 230 -13.11 -12.90 31.32
N THR A 231 -13.81 -12.38 30.30
CA THR A 231 -15.27 -12.25 30.34
C THR A 231 -15.96 -13.61 30.42
N VAL A 232 -15.49 -14.61 29.67
CA VAL A 232 -16.05 -15.98 29.68
C VAL A 232 -15.82 -16.67 31.02
N VAL A 233 -14.62 -16.54 31.60
CA VAL A 233 -14.33 -17.11 32.92
C VAL A 233 -15.10 -16.38 34.03
N GLY A 234 -15.19 -15.05 33.93
CA GLY A 234 -15.84 -14.18 34.90
C GLY A 234 -17.37 -14.12 34.77
N SER A 235 -17.98 -14.67 33.73
CA SER A 235 -19.44 -14.65 33.54
C SER A 235 -20.18 -15.62 34.46
N SER A 236 -19.46 -16.53 35.15
CA SER A 236 -20.06 -17.48 36.09
C SER A 236 -19.14 -17.75 37.29
N GLU A 237 -19.74 -17.97 38.46
CA GLU A 237 -18.98 -18.34 39.65
C GLU A 237 -18.27 -19.69 39.48
N ALA A 238 -18.91 -20.64 38.78
CA ALA A 238 -18.31 -21.93 38.44
C ALA A 238 -17.06 -21.77 37.57
N GLY A 239 -17.11 -20.89 36.56
CA GLY A 239 -15.96 -20.57 35.70
C GLY A 239 -14.79 -19.99 36.48
N MET A 240 -15.06 -19.01 37.37
CA MET A 240 -14.04 -18.43 38.23
C MET A 240 -13.41 -19.47 39.17
N ARG A 241 -14.23 -20.31 39.83
CA ARG A 241 -13.73 -21.37 40.72
C ARG A 241 -12.88 -22.39 39.95
N ALA A 242 -13.34 -22.81 38.77
CA ALA A 242 -12.60 -23.75 37.92
C ALA A 242 -11.24 -23.17 37.50
N ALA A 243 -11.19 -21.91 37.10
CA ALA A 243 -9.94 -21.24 36.75
C ALA A 243 -8.96 -21.18 37.94
N VAL A 244 -9.43 -20.76 39.11
CA VAL A 244 -8.60 -20.70 40.34
C VAL A 244 -8.11 -22.08 40.77
N MET A 245 -8.97 -23.11 40.74
CA MET A 245 -8.59 -24.49 41.06
C MET A 245 -7.53 -25.03 40.08
N THR A 246 -7.71 -24.78 38.79
CA THR A 246 -6.76 -25.18 37.75
C THR A 246 -5.42 -24.45 37.92
N GLY A 247 -5.46 -23.15 38.20
CA GLY A 247 -4.26 -22.37 38.48
C GLY A 247 -3.52 -22.87 39.72
N ALA A 248 -4.25 -23.11 40.81
CA ALA A 248 -3.68 -23.64 42.06
C ALA A 248 -3.05 -25.03 41.88
N ALA A 249 -3.63 -25.91 41.06
CA ALA A 249 -3.07 -27.21 40.74
C ALA A 249 -1.70 -27.14 40.05
N VAL A 250 -1.41 -26.04 39.36
CA VAL A 250 -0.12 -25.75 38.70
C VAL A 250 0.74 -24.81 39.55
N GLY A 251 0.34 -24.52 40.80
CA GLY A 251 1.09 -23.66 41.73
C GLY A 251 0.94 -22.16 41.47
N LEU A 252 -0.04 -21.72 40.66
CA LEU A 252 -0.29 -20.32 40.38
C LEU A 252 -1.14 -19.67 41.49
N SER A 253 -0.78 -18.46 41.89
CA SER A 253 -1.63 -17.61 42.74
C SER A 253 -2.88 -17.13 41.99
N GLY A 254 -3.87 -16.58 42.69
CA GLY A 254 -5.07 -16.00 42.05
C GLY A 254 -4.73 -14.89 41.04
N GLN A 255 -3.76 -14.03 41.36
CA GLN A 255 -3.26 -13.01 40.43
C GLN A 255 -2.55 -13.63 39.22
N ALA A 256 -1.70 -14.64 39.44
CA ALA A 256 -1.01 -15.32 38.34
C ALA A 256 -2.00 -16.08 37.43
N THR A 257 -3.06 -16.65 38.01
CA THR A 257 -4.15 -17.33 37.27
C THR A 257 -4.93 -16.34 36.40
N PHE A 258 -5.18 -15.13 36.89
CA PHE A 258 -5.79 -14.05 36.10
C PHE A 258 -4.94 -13.71 34.87
N PHE A 259 -3.64 -13.46 35.06
CA PHE A 259 -2.73 -13.18 33.95
C PHE A 259 -2.56 -14.37 33.00
N ALA A 260 -2.52 -15.60 33.52
CA ALA A 260 -2.46 -16.82 32.70
C ALA A 260 -3.70 -17.00 31.82
N THR A 261 -4.89 -16.70 32.35
CA THR A 261 -6.15 -16.73 31.60
C THR A 261 -6.14 -15.69 30.47
N MET A 262 -5.69 -14.47 30.76
CA MET A 262 -5.54 -13.40 29.78
C MET A 262 -4.53 -13.78 28.69
N LEU A 263 -3.38 -14.35 29.08
CA LEU A 263 -2.35 -14.83 28.16
C LEU A 263 -2.88 -15.95 27.27
N LEU A 264 -3.61 -16.92 27.83
CA LEU A 264 -4.21 -18.01 27.07
C LEU A 264 -5.18 -17.49 26.00
N GLY A 265 -6.08 -16.57 26.37
CA GLY A 265 -6.99 -15.91 25.43
C GLY A 265 -6.26 -15.17 24.30
N ALA A 266 -5.20 -14.44 24.65
CA ALA A 266 -4.34 -13.76 23.68
C ALA A 266 -3.64 -14.75 22.74
N LEU A 267 -3.14 -15.88 23.26
CA LEU A 267 -2.38 -16.88 22.51
C LEU A 267 -3.29 -17.64 21.52
N LEU A 268 -4.49 -18.01 21.96
CA LEU A 268 -5.51 -18.62 21.08
C LEU A 268 -5.91 -17.66 19.96
N ALA A 269 -6.14 -16.38 20.29
CA ALA A 269 -6.45 -15.35 19.30
C ALA A 269 -5.28 -15.07 18.36
N ALA A 270 -4.03 -15.10 18.85
CA ALA A 270 -2.83 -14.94 18.03
C ALA A 270 -2.64 -16.10 17.06
N VAL A 271 -2.90 -17.34 17.49
CA VAL A 271 -2.86 -18.53 16.62
C VAL A 271 -3.93 -18.41 15.53
N GLY A 272 -5.18 -18.12 15.89
CA GLY A 272 -6.27 -17.90 14.94
C GLY A 272 -5.97 -16.75 13.96
N GLY A 273 -5.51 -15.61 14.48
CA GLY A 273 -5.07 -14.47 13.67
C GLY A 273 -3.91 -14.83 12.75
N GLY A 274 -2.97 -15.67 13.19
CA GLY A 274 -1.84 -16.14 12.39
C GLY A 274 -2.28 -16.99 11.21
N PHE A 275 -3.29 -17.85 11.38
CA PHE A 275 -3.92 -18.57 10.28
C PHE A 275 -4.61 -17.61 9.30
N CYS A 276 -5.34 -16.61 9.80
CA CYS A 276 -5.96 -15.59 8.96
C CYS A 276 -4.91 -14.80 8.15
N LEU A 277 -3.80 -14.40 8.77
CA LEU A 277 -2.71 -13.71 8.09
C LEU A 277 -2.07 -14.59 7.01
N LYS A 278 -1.79 -15.87 7.32
CA LYS A 278 -1.32 -16.83 6.31
C LYS A 278 -2.30 -16.96 5.15
N TRP A 279 -3.59 -17.09 5.44
CA TRP A 279 -4.63 -17.17 4.41
C TRP A 279 -4.68 -15.91 3.55
N LEU A 280 -4.58 -14.72 4.15
CA LEU A 280 -4.49 -13.44 3.43
C LEU A 280 -3.23 -13.39 2.54
N GLY A 281 -2.09 -13.87 3.04
CA GLY A 281 -0.85 -13.99 2.27
C GLY A 281 -1.00 -14.89 1.04
N HIS A 282 -1.58 -16.08 1.20
CA HIS A 282 -1.85 -16.99 0.08
C HIS A 282 -2.85 -16.39 -0.92
N ARG A 283 -3.89 -15.72 -0.42
CA ARG A 283 -4.88 -15.03 -1.26
C ARG A 283 -4.22 -13.92 -2.08
N HIS A 284 -3.31 -13.18 -1.46
CA HIS A 284 -2.54 -12.13 -2.11
C HIS A 284 -1.60 -12.71 -3.16
N LEU A 285 -0.85 -13.77 -2.85
CA LEU A 285 -0.01 -14.50 -3.82
C LEU A 285 -0.82 -15.06 -5.00
N ALA A 286 -2.01 -15.59 -4.73
CA ALA A 286 -2.95 -16.09 -5.73
C ALA A 286 -3.67 -14.98 -6.53
N ARG A 287 -3.27 -13.71 -6.39
CA ARG A 287 -3.82 -12.54 -7.10
C ARG A 287 -5.34 -12.38 -6.92
N ARG A 288 -5.84 -12.74 -5.74
CA ARG A 288 -7.24 -12.55 -5.34
C ARG A 288 -7.44 -11.31 -4.45
N SER A 289 -6.38 -10.54 -4.20
CA SER A 289 -6.38 -9.28 -3.45
C SER A 289 -5.16 -8.43 -3.82
N SER A 290 -5.28 -7.11 -3.83
CA SER A 290 -4.17 -6.17 -3.97
C SER A 290 -3.72 -5.62 -2.61
N ASP A 291 -2.53 -5.02 -2.52
CA ASP A 291 -2.07 -4.36 -1.28
C ASP A 291 -2.95 -3.19 -0.87
N GLN A 292 -3.50 -2.49 -1.87
CA GLN A 292 -4.41 -1.39 -1.62
C GLN A 292 -5.72 -1.91 -1.02
N ALA A 293 -6.28 -2.99 -1.58
CA ALA A 293 -7.47 -3.61 -1.03
C ALA A 293 -7.23 -4.10 0.40
N LEU A 294 -6.07 -4.73 0.69
CA LEU A 294 -5.75 -5.18 2.05
C LEU A 294 -5.61 -4.02 3.04
N THR A 295 -4.97 -2.92 2.64
CA THR A 295 -4.84 -1.72 3.50
C THR A 295 -6.21 -1.11 3.78
N LEU A 296 -7.08 -1.03 2.77
CA LEU A 296 -8.44 -0.53 2.93
C LEU A 296 -9.29 -1.47 3.77
N ASP A 297 -9.20 -2.79 3.55
CA ASP A 297 -9.92 -3.80 4.35
C ASP A 297 -9.54 -3.68 5.83
N ALA A 298 -8.24 -3.56 6.15
CA ALA A 298 -7.77 -3.36 7.52
C ALA A 298 -8.32 -2.07 8.14
N MET A 299 -8.36 -0.98 7.36
CA MET A 299 -8.96 0.29 7.78
C MET A 299 -10.46 0.15 8.07
N TRP A 300 -11.23 -0.43 7.15
CA TRP A 300 -12.68 -0.61 7.32
C TRP A 300 -13.01 -1.52 8.50
N LEU A 301 -12.20 -2.56 8.72
CA LEU A 301 -12.36 -3.44 9.88
C LEU A 301 -12.05 -2.70 11.20
N LEU A 302 -10.98 -1.90 11.24
CA LEU A 302 -10.66 -1.06 12.39
C LEU A 302 -11.81 -0.09 12.71
N PHE A 303 -12.32 0.61 11.70
CA PHE A 303 -13.46 1.51 11.89
C PHE A 303 -14.72 0.75 12.31
N GLY A 304 -14.98 -0.43 11.73
CA GLY A 304 -16.09 -1.29 12.11
C GLY A 304 -16.07 -1.62 13.59
N MET A 305 -14.90 -2.06 14.08
CA MET A 305 -14.71 -2.38 15.50
C MET A 305 -14.91 -1.16 16.41
N VAL A 306 -14.32 -0.01 16.05
CA VAL A 306 -14.39 1.21 16.89
C VAL A 306 -15.80 1.81 16.89
N GLN A 307 -16.43 1.93 15.73
CA GLN A 307 -17.74 2.56 15.58
C GLN A 307 -18.88 1.70 16.15
N SER A 308 -18.68 0.39 16.31
CA SER A 308 -19.65 -0.49 16.98
C SER A 308 -19.54 -0.51 18.51
N ILE A 309 -18.52 0.12 19.11
CA ILE A 309 -18.32 0.13 20.57
C ILE A 309 -19.54 0.71 21.29
N THR A 310 -20.10 1.80 20.75
CA THR A 310 -21.25 2.47 21.38
C THR A 310 -22.55 1.69 21.23
N LEU A 311 -22.66 0.80 20.23
CA LEU A 311 -23.81 -0.09 20.08
C LEU A 311 -23.79 -1.23 21.11
N ALA A 312 -22.63 -1.55 21.68
CA ALA A 312 -22.49 -2.60 22.70
C ALA A 312 -23.27 -2.31 23.99
N PHE A 313 -23.55 -1.04 24.28
CA PHE A 313 -24.34 -0.62 25.44
C PHE A 313 -25.77 -1.15 25.40
N GLU A 314 -26.31 -1.40 24.21
CA GLU A 314 -27.65 -1.94 24.01
C GLU A 314 -27.69 -3.48 24.00
N GLY A 315 -26.53 -4.13 24.13
CA GLY A 315 -26.37 -5.58 24.17
C GLY A 315 -25.09 -6.05 23.48
N TRP A 316 -24.45 -7.07 24.04
CA TRP A 316 -23.13 -7.56 23.59
C TRP A 316 -23.12 -8.01 22.12
N ALA A 317 -24.23 -8.57 21.61
CA ALA A 317 -24.34 -9.01 20.23
C ALA A 317 -24.21 -7.87 19.22
N TRP A 318 -24.57 -6.64 19.60
CA TRP A 318 -24.51 -5.46 18.74
C TRP A 318 -23.09 -5.01 18.39
N VAL A 319 -22.08 -5.45 19.14
CA VAL A 319 -20.67 -5.29 18.75
C VAL A 319 -20.41 -5.92 17.38
N LEU A 320 -21.12 -7.01 17.03
CA LEU A 320 -20.96 -7.69 15.75
C LEU A 320 -21.47 -6.84 14.56
N THR A 321 -22.23 -5.77 14.80
CA THR A 321 -22.68 -4.84 13.74
C THR A 321 -21.49 -4.28 12.95
N GLY A 322 -20.36 -4.02 13.60
CA GLY A 322 -19.13 -3.59 12.93
C GLY A 322 -18.61 -4.62 11.93
N LEU A 323 -18.68 -5.92 12.28
CA LEU A 323 -18.32 -7.01 11.38
C LEU A 323 -19.32 -7.18 10.24
N VAL A 324 -20.63 -7.05 10.52
CA VAL A 324 -21.67 -7.08 9.49
C VAL A 324 -21.50 -5.92 8.51
N ALA A 325 -21.19 -4.72 8.99
CA ALA A 325 -20.91 -3.55 8.17
C ALA A 325 -19.67 -3.78 7.28
N PHE A 326 -18.61 -4.37 7.84
CA PHE A 326 -17.42 -4.77 7.09
C PHE A 326 -17.74 -5.80 6.00
N VAL A 327 -18.56 -6.82 6.31
CA VAL A 327 -19.02 -7.81 5.32
C VAL A 327 -19.82 -7.14 4.21
N GLY A 328 -20.74 -6.22 4.55
CA GLY A 328 -21.50 -5.44 3.58
C GLY A 328 -20.60 -4.63 2.65
N TYR A 329 -19.63 -3.90 3.21
CA TYR A 329 -18.58 -3.22 2.45
C TYR A 329 -17.84 -4.19 1.51
N LYS A 330 -17.45 -5.37 2.02
CA LYS A 330 -16.65 -6.32 1.25
C LYS A 330 -17.42 -6.95 0.10
N VAL A 331 -18.70 -7.26 0.32
CA VAL A 331 -19.60 -7.79 -0.70
C VAL A 331 -19.79 -6.75 -1.81
N VAL A 332 -20.16 -5.52 -1.46
CA VAL A 332 -20.39 -4.46 -2.46
C VAL A 332 -19.13 -4.12 -3.24
N SER A 333 -17.98 -3.99 -2.58
CA SER A 333 -16.71 -3.73 -3.27
C SER A 333 -16.33 -4.88 -4.21
N THR A 334 -16.42 -6.12 -3.75
CA THR A 334 -16.09 -7.31 -4.56
C THR A 334 -17.01 -7.45 -5.79
N LEU A 335 -18.32 -7.26 -5.60
CA LEU A 335 -19.29 -7.31 -6.70
C LEU A 335 -19.10 -6.14 -7.66
N GLY A 336 -18.87 -4.91 -7.17
CA GLY A 336 -18.62 -3.74 -8.01
C GLY A 336 -17.37 -3.88 -8.87
N PHE A 337 -16.27 -4.40 -8.32
CA PHE A 337 -15.05 -4.65 -9.08
C PHE A 337 -15.20 -5.76 -10.13
N ARG A 338 -15.97 -6.82 -9.81
CA ARG A 338 -16.32 -7.86 -10.79
C ARG A 338 -17.20 -7.33 -11.91
N ALA A 339 -18.22 -6.51 -11.59
CA ALA A 339 -19.17 -5.98 -12.55
C ALA A 339 -18.54 -4.97 -13.52
N THR A 340 -17.60 -4.14 -13.04
CA THR A 340 -16.90 -3.15 -13.89
C THR A 340 -15.86 -3.77 -14.83
N GLY A 341 -15.44 -5.01 -14.58
CA GLY A 341 -14.43 -5.69 -15.40
C GLY A 341 -13.05 -5.04 -15.36
N LEU A 342 -12.76 -4.21 -14.35
CA LEU A 342 -11.45 -3.54 -14.19
C LEU A 342 -10.29 -4.53 -14.06
N HIS A 343 -10.56 -5.74 -13.61
CA HIS A 343 -9.61 -6.85 -13.53
C HIS A 343 -9.25 -7.46 -14.90
N ARG A 344 -9.85 -6.99 -16.01
CA ARG A 344 -9.52 -7.47 -17.36
C ARG A 344 -8.32 -6.70 -17.89
N ALA A 345 -7.22 -7.41 -18.13
CA ALA A 345 -6.04 -6.82 -18.75
C ALA A 345 -6.28 -6.53 -20.25
N PRO A 346 -5.74 -5.44 -20.80
CA PRO A 346 -5.56 -5.33 -22.24
C PRO A 346 -4.57 -6.41 -22.72
N PRO A 347 -4.53 -6.74 -24.03
CA PRO A 347 -3.68 -7.82 -24.55
C PRO A 347 -2.18 -7.66 -24.25
N ARG A 348 -1.71 -6.41 -24.17
CA ARG A 348 -0.34 -6.04 -23.81
C ARG A 348 -0.37 -4.83 -22.87
N PRO A 349 -0.47 -5.04 -21.54
CA PRO A 349 -0.35 -3.95 -20.59
C PRO A 349 1.11 -3.46 -20.58
N PRO A 350 1.35 -2.14 -20.50
CA PRO A 350 2.70 -1.60 -20.50
C PRO A 350 3.45 -1.97 -19.21
N SER A 351 4.71 -2.37 -19.34
CA SER A 351 5.59 -2.63 -18.20
C SER A 351 6.62 -1.51 -18.04
N LEU A 352 6.73 -0.95 -16.84
CA LEU A 352 7.74 0.06 -16.50
C LEU A 352 8.88 -0.60 -15.74
N LEU A 353 10.12 -0.35 -16.15
CA LEU A 353 11.27 -0.55 -15.29
C LEU A 353 11.60 0.75 -14.55
N LEU A 354 11.62 0.71 -13.22
CA LEU A 354 12.11 1.80 -12.39
C LEU A 354 13.54 1.51 -11.92
N LEU A 355 14.49 2.31 -12.39
CA LEU A 355 15.89 2.32 -11.94
C LEU A 355 16.12 3.56 -11.07
N ARG A 356 16.97 3.43 -10.04
CA ARG A 356 17.22 4.51 -9.09
C ARG A 356 18.62 4.47 -8.50
N VAL A 357 19.13 5.64 -8.16
CA VAL A 357 20.30 5.77 -7.29
C VAL A 357 19.86 5.62 -5.84
N PHE A 358 20.40 4.62 -5.12
CA PHE A 358 19.99 4.26 -3.74
C PHE A 358 20.30 5.32 -2.65
N ALA A 359 20.80 6.51 -3.02
CA ALA A 359 21.21 7.57 -2.10
C ALA A 359 20.08 8.57 -1.72
N LEU A 360 18.92 8.52 -2.37
CA LEU A 360 17.89 9.55 -2.27
C LEU A 360 16.93 9.39 -1.07
N GLY A 361 16.88 8.21 -0.45
CA GLY A 361 16.08 7.89 0.74
C GLY A 361 14.65 8.45 0.68
N ALA A 362 14.37 9.47 1.48
CA ALA A 362 13.05 10.05 1.62
C ALA A 362 12.45 10.58 0.29
N ARG A 363 13.29 11.09 -0.62
CA ARG A 363 12.86 11.67 -1.91
C ARG A 363 12.49 10.60 -2.94
N SER A 364 13.12 9.43 -2.88
CA SER A 364 12.80 8.29 -3.75
C SER A 364 11.41 7.73 -3.43
N GLY A 365 11.09 7.53 -2.15
CA GLY A 365 9.77 7.02 -1.75
C GLY A 365 8.60 7.94 -2.13
N GLN A 366 8.79 9.27 -2.15
CA GLN A 366 7.74 10.20 -2.61
C GLN A 366 7.46 10.07 -4.11
N LEU A 367 8.51 9.96 -4.93
CA LEU A 367 8.39 9.67 -6.37
C LEU A 367 7.68 8.34 -6.60
N PHE A 368 8.10 7.30 -5.88
CA PHE A 368 7.50 5.99 -5.98
C PHE A 368 6.01 6.01 -5.61
N ASP A 369 5.61 6.68 -4.51
CA ASP A 369 4.21 6.80 -4.11
C ASP A 369 3.35 7.50 -5.19
N VAL A 370 3.85 8.57 -5.80
CA VAL A 370 3.19 9.31 -6.89
C VAL A 370 3.00 8.39 -8.10
N LEU A 371 4.09 7.74 -8.52
CA LEU A 371 4.15 6.87 -9.67
C LEU A 371 3.26 5.65 -9.50
N ALA A 372 3.38 4.94 -8.37
CA ALA A 372 2.60 3.75 -8.06
C ALA A 372 1.09 4.03 -8.00
N LYS A 373 0.65 5.23 -7.55
CA LYS A 373 -0.77 5.59 -7.54
C LYS A 373 -1.38 5.78 -8.93
N ARG A 374 -0.57 6.16 -9.92
CA ARG A 374 -1.04 6.48 -11.27
C ARG A 374 -0.73 5.37 -12.26
N TRP A 375 0.52 4.92 -12.33
CA TRP A 375 0.99 3.92 -13.28
C TRP A 375 0.33 2.56 -13.08
N LEU A 376 0.18 2.11 -11.82
CA LEU A 376 -0.43 0.83 -11.51
C LEU A 376 -1.93 0.75 -11.86
N ARG A 377 -2.52 1.80 -12.42
CA ARG A 377 -3.88 1.77 -13.00
C ARG A 377 -3.86 1.45 -14.50
N ALA A 378 -2.69 1.38 -15.11
CA ALA A 378 -2.48 1.06 -16.52
C ALA A 378 -1.56 -0.15 -16.75
N GLY A 379 -0.53 -0.32 -15.92
CA GLY A 379 0.47 -1.37 -16.13
C GLY A 379 1.35 -1.65 -14.91
N ASP A 380 2.21 -2.67 -14.99
CA ASP A 380 3.07 -3.08 -13.89
C ASP A 380 4.34 -2.23 -13.78
N ILE A 381 4.94 -2.21 -12.59
CA ILE A 381 6.26 -1.64 -12.34
C ILE A 381 7.17 -2.79 -11.94
N SER A 382 8.29 -2.98 -12.63
CA SER A 382 9.36 -3.87 -12.22
C SER A 382 10.52 -3.05 -11.67
N MET A 383 11.16 -3.54 -10.61
CA MET A 383 12.34 -2.89 -10.03
C MET A 383 13.24 -3.89 -9.32
N ILE A 384 14.53 -3.55 -9.21
CA ILE A 384 15.44 -4.25 -8.30
C ILE A 384 15.22 -3.70 -6.91
N ALA A 385 14.94 -4.59 -5.95
CA ALA A 385 14.69 -4.21 -4.57
C ALA A 385 15.93 -3.52 -3.99
N GLY A 386 15.73 -2.36 -3.36
CA GLY A 386 16.78 -1.62 -2.66
C GLY A 386 16.50 -1.48 -1.17
N PRO A 387 17.54 -1.36 -0.33
CA PRO A 387 17.39 -1.32 1.13
C PRO A 387 16.64 -0.07 1.65
N ASP A 388 16.55 0.97 0.83
CA ASP A 388 15.89 2.24 1.08
C ASP A 388 14.35 2.16 0.94
N LEU A 389 13.84 1.27 0.10
CA LEU A 389 12.40 1.08 -0.12
C LEU A 389 11.88 -0.24 0.46
N ALA A 390 12.76 -1.22 0.73
CA ALA A 390 12.38 -2.53 1.25
C ALA A 390 11.49 -2.43 2.50
N THR A 391 11.67 -1.44 3.37
CA THR A 391 10.82 -1.26 4.57
C THR A 391 9.51 -0.51 4.33
N THR A 392 9.36 0.13 3.17
CA THR A 392 8.19 0.93 2.80
C THR A 392 7.24 0.24 1.83
N THR A 393 7.72 -0.81 1.13
CA THR A 393 6.95 -1.62 0.18
C THR A 393 6.70 -3.06 0.63
N VAL A 394 7.11 -3.44 1.86
CA VAL A 394 6.94 -4.81 2.38
C VAL A 394 5.56 -5.36 2.06
N GLU A 395 5.50 -6.34 1.17
CA GLU A 395 4.24 -7.00 0.85
C GLU A 395 3.88 -8.00 1.97
N PRO A 396 2.59 -8.25 2.24
CA PRO A 396 2.17 -9.15 3.32
C PRO A 396 2.76 -10.56 3.21
N HIS A 397 2.98 -11.05 2.00
CA HIS A 397 3.55 -12.36 1.76
C HIS A 397 5.07 -12.39 2.05
N GLU A 398 5.80 -11.32 1.73
CA GLU A 398 7.22 -11.15 2.08
C GLU A 398 7.41 -11.11 3.59
N PHE A 399 6.51 -10.40 4.28
CA PHE A 399 6.48 -10.36 5.72
C PHE A 399 6.30 -11.77 6.33
N LEU A 400 5.39 -12.57 5.78
CA LEU A 400 5.14 -13.93 6.27
C LEU A 400 6.30 -14.88 5.99
N ASP A 401 6.97 -14.75 4.84
CA ASP A 401 8.17 -15.54 4.54
C ASP A 401 9.36 -15.12 5.40
N PHE A 402 9.49 -13.83 5.73
CA PHE A 402 10.45 -13.35 6.71
C PHE A 402 10.21 -13.96 8.09
N VAL A 403 8.99 -13.87 8.62
CA VAL A 403 8.62 -14.47 9.92
C VAL A 403 8.81 -15.99 9.89
N GLY A 404 8.57 -16.62 8.74
CA GLY A 404 8.78 -18.05 8.53
C GLY A 404 10.24 -18.48 8.26
N GLY A 405 11.21 -17.57 8.29
CA GLY A 405 12.62 -17.87 8.04
C GLY A 405 12.97 -18.22 6.58
N ARG A 406 12.10 -17.91 5.63
CA ARG A 406 12.22 -18.25 4.20
C ARG A 406 12.57 -17.07 3.29
N LEU A 407 12.99 -15.93 3.86
CA LEU A 407 13.33 -14.72 3.10
C LEU A 407 14.35 -14.96 1.98
N SER A 408 15.31 -15.88 2.17
CA SER A 408 16.32 -16.19 1.15
C SER A 408 15.72 -16.71 -0.16
N ARG A 409 14.52 -17.31 -0.14
CA ARG A 409 13.82 -17.78 -1.34
C ARG A 409 13.35 -16.65 -2.25
N GLN A 410 13.34 -15.42 -1.75
CA GLN A 410 12.95 -14.25 -2.54
C GLN A 410 14.09 -13.73 -3.40
N PHE A 411 15.33 -14.09 -3.08
CA PHE A 411 16.52 -13.63 -3.79
C PHE A 411 16.76 -14.44 -5.06
N VAL A 412 17.12 -13.74 -6.14
CA VAL A 412 17.53 -14.32 -7.42
C VAL A 412 18.83 -15.07 -7.24
N ARG A 413 18.80 -16.38 -7.51
CA ARG A 413 19.96 -17.27 -7.35
C ARG A 413 20.86 -17.28 -8.58
N ASP A 414 20.29 -17.42 -9.76
CA ASP A 414 21.02 -17.56 -11.02
C ASP A 414 20.18 -17.03 -12.20
N ALA A 415 20.66 -17.26 -13.43
CA ALA A 415 20.00 -16.83 -14.65
C ALA A 415 18.67 -17.54 -14.93
N ASP A 416 18.57 -18.83 -14.59
CA ASP A 416 17.37 -19.62 -14.85
C ASP A 416 16.26 -19.27 -13.84
N ASP A 417 16.63 -19.07 -12.57
CA ASP A 417 15.75 -18.56 -11.52
C ASP A 417 15.22 -17.16 -11.87
N LEU A 418 16.08 -16.29 -12.44
CA LEU A 418 15.66 -14.97 -12.92
C LEU A 418 14.65 -15.08 -14.07
N GLU A 419 14.92 -15.92 -15.07
CA GLU A 419 14.04 -16.10 -16.23
C GLU A 419 12.68 -16.66 -15.80
N HIS A 420 12.68 -17.67 -14.92
CA HIS A 420 11.45 -18.20 -14.33
C HIS A 420 10.64 -17.11 -13.61
N ARG A 421 11.31 -16.25 -12.82
CA ARG A 421 10.64 -15.13 -12.14
C ARG A 421 10.08 -14.11 -13.13
N LEU A 422 10.81 -13.76 -14.19
CA LEU A 422 10.34 -12.85 -15.24
C LEU A 422 9.12 -13.38 -15.99
N GLN A 423 9.03 -14.70 -16.18
CA GLN A 423 7.87 -15.36 -16.79
C GLN A 423 6.68 -15.41 -15.83
N SER A 424 6.92 -15.70 -14.55
CA SER A 424 5.87 -15.77 -13.53
C SER A 424 5.37 -14.39 -13.03
N ARG A 425 6.05 -13.29 -13.38
CA ARG A 425 5.78 -11.94 -12.86
C ARG A 425 4.34 -11.50 -13.09
N ALA A 426 3.82 -10.66 -12.21
CA ALA A 426 2.45 -10.18 -12.30
C ALA A 426 2.32 -9.10 -13.39
N ARG A 427 1.90 -9.53 -14.58
CA ARG A 427 1.60 -8.64 -15.72
C ARG A 427 0.13 -8.23 -15.81
N GLY A 428 -0.77 -8.91 -15.10
CA GLY A 428 -2.21 -8.60 -15.09
C GLY A 428 -2.61 -7.80 -13.84
N PRO A 429 -3.75 -7.08 -13.90
CA PRO A 429 -4.28 -6.38 -12.74
C PRO A 429 -4.88 -7.36 -11.72
N ASP A 430 -4.83 -6.97 -10.45
CA ASP A 430 -5.60 -7.58 -9.36
C ASP A 430 -7.11 -7.30 -9.52
N PRO A 431 -7.98 -7.92 -8.69
CA PRO A 431 -9.43 -7.75 -8.79
C PRO A 431 -9.92 -6.29 -8.74
N ASP A 432 -9.19 -5.40 -8.07
CA ASP A 432 -9.50 -3.97 -7.97
C ASP A 432 -8.98 -3.13 -9.17
N GLY A 433 -8.50 -3.80 -10.22
CA GLY A 433 -7.98 -3.19 -11.44
C GLY A 433 -6.59 -2.56 -11.28
N ARG A 434 -5.90 -2.84 -10.17
CA ARG A 434 -4.55 -2.32 -9.92
C ARG A 434 -3.51 -3.37 -10.29
N TYR A 435 -2.51 -2.97 -11.06
CA TYR A 435 -1.32 -3.78 -11.35
C TYR A 435 -0.37 -3.78 -10.15
N ARG A 436 0.60 -4.67 -10.17
CA ARG A 436 1.55 -4.85 -9.08
C ARG A 436 2.91 -4.23 -9.35
N VAL A 437 3.64 -4.04 -8.26
CA VAL A 437 5.07 -3.82 -8.29
C VAL A 437 5.72 -5.21 -8.24
N ASN A 438 6.60 -5.50 -9.17
CA ASN A 438 7.37 -6.73 -9.23
C ASN A 438 8.78 -6.40 -8.73
N GLU A 439 9.03 -6.68 -7.45
CA GLU A 439 10.35 -6.48 -6.83
C GLU A 439 11.25 -7.71 -7.03
N PHE A 440 12.47 -7.46 -7.53
CA PHE A 440 13.49 -8.48 -7.71
C PHE A 440 14.59 -8.30 -6.66
N PHE A 441 14.61 -9.17 -5.66
CA PHE A 441 15.68 -9.19 -4.66
C PHE A 441 16.92 -9.84 -5.26
N CYS A 442 18.04 -9.13 -5.23
CA CYS A 442 19.29 -9.61 -5.84
C CYS A 442 20.38 -9.75 -4.78
N HIS A 443 21.26 -10.72 -5.00
CA HIS A 443 22.54 -10.85 -4.31
C HIS A 443 23.56 -9.88 -4.92
N ALA A 444 24.70 -9.69 -4.25
CA ALA A 444 25.75 -8.76 -4.66
C ALA A 444 26.28 -9.03 -6.08
N ASN A 445 26.17 -10.29 -6.54
CA ASN A 445 26.62 -10.73 -7.84
C ASN A 445 25.47 -10.88 -8.86
N THR A 446 24.20 -11.02 -8.47
CA THR A 446 23.09 -11.30 -9.41
C THR A 446 22.35 -10.06 -9.94
N TRP A 447 22.57 -8.88 -9.34
CA TRP A 447 21.83 -7.65 -9.71
C TRP A 447 22.13 -7.15 -11.13
N GLN A 448 23.37 -7.30 -11.63
CA GLN A 448 23.75 -6.86 -12.98
C GLN A 448 22.98 -7.65 -14.05
N LEU A 449 22.88 -8.96 -13.85
CA LEU A 449 22.10 -9.85 -14.70
C LEU A 449 20.61 -9.46 -14.67
N ALA A 450 20.06 -9.27 -13.47
CA ALA A 450 18.67 -8.83 -13.29
C ALA A 450 18.39 -7.51 -13.99
N MET A 451 19.27 -6.52 -13.84
CA MET A 451 19.14 -5.20 -14.47
C MET A 451 19.04 -5.33 -15.98
N ARG A 452 20.00 -6.02 -16.62
CA ARG A 452 20.06 -6.14 -18.08
C ARG A 452 18.81 -6.83 -18.63
N ARG A 453 18.39 -7.94 -18.01
CA ARG A 453 17.20 -8.69 -18.45
C ARG A 453 15.91 -7.91 -18.25
N LEU A 454 15.77 -7.21 -17.12
CA LEU A 454 14.61 -6.34 -16.88
C LEU A 454 14.53 -5.21 -17.90
N ALA A 455 15.64 -4.52 -18.14
CA ALA A 455 15.72 -3.37 -19.04
C ALA A 455 15.39 -3.74 -20.49
N ALA A 456 15.88 -4.87 -20.98
CA ALA A 456 15.55 -5.37 -22.31
C ALA A 456 14.03 -5.63 -22.45
N SER A 457 13.39 -6.16 -21.40
CA SER A 457 11.98 -6.59 -21.42
C SER A 457 10.93 -5.50 -21.17
N ALA A 458 11.33 -4.31 -20.70
CA ALA A 458 10.40 -3.31 -20.15
C ALA A 458 9.97 -2.25 -21.18
N ASP A 459 8.68 -2.11 -21.47
CA ASP A 459 8.17 -1.19 -22.51
C ASP A 459 8.64 0.26 -22.31
N ALA A 460 8.78 0.70 -21.06
CA ALA A 460 9.38 1.98 -20.70
C ALA A 460 10.39 1.81 -19.55
N VAL A 461 11.42 2.65 -19.51
CA VAL A 461 12.40 2.72 -18.43
C VAL A 461 12.42 4.13 -17.86
N LEU A 462 12.18 4.25 -16.55
CA LEU A 462 12.39 5.49 -15.81
C LEU A 462 13.63 5.32 -14.95
N MET A 463 14.64 6.15 -15.17
CA MET A 463 15.86 6.19 -14.36
C MET A 463 15.92 7.46 -13.53
N ASP A 464 15.81 7.31 -12.21
CA ASP A 464 15.93 8.38 -11.23
C ASP A 464 17.40 8.76 -11.01
N LEU A 465 17.82 9.86 -11.64
CA LEU A 465 19.17 10.44 -11.58
C LEU A 465 19.25 11.67 -10.67
N ARG A 466 18.24 11.92 -9.84
CA ARG A 466 18.30 13.03 -8.87
C ARG A 466 19.52 12.85 -7.96
N SER A 467 20.21 13.96 -7.67
CA SER A 467 21.49 13.96 -6.92
C SER A 467 22.67 13.25 -7.61
N PHE A 468 22.61 13.04 -8.92
CA PHE A 468 23.77 12.64 -9.72
C PHE A 468 24.82 13.76 -9.73
N SER A 469 26.05 13.41 -9.36
CA SER A 469 27.19 14.32 -9.26
C SER A 469 28.50 13.54 -9.31
N ALA A 470 29.65 14.23 -9.29
CA ALA A 470 30.97 13.60 -9.19
C ALA A 470 31.08 12.63 -8.00
N ALA A 471 30.40 12.91 -6.88
CA ALA A 471 30.43 12.08 -5.69
C ALA A 471 29.54 10.81 -5.78
N ASN A 472 28.58 10.78 -6.70
CA ASN A 472 27.52 9.77 -6.76
C ASN A 472 27.39 9.15 -8.16
N GLN A 473 28.45 8.52 -8.65
CA GLN A 473 28.52 7.90 -9.98
C GLN A 473 28.19 6.40 -9.99
N GLY A 474 27.60 5.88 -8.91
CA GLY A 474 27.28 4.45 -8.77
C GLY A 474 26.31 3.89 -9.81
N CYS A 475 25.63 4.75 -10.59
CA CYS A 475 24.72 4.36 -11.65
C CYS A 475 25.31 4.39 -13.07
N LEU A 476 26.61 4.65 -13.22
CA LEU A 476 27.26 4.67 -14.54
C LEU A 476 27.16 3.33 -15.27
N TYR A 477 27.19 2.21 -14.52
CA TYR A 477 26.99 0.89 -15.09
C TYR A 477 25.60 0.76 -15.72
N GLU A 478 24.55 1.13 -14.98
CA GLU A 478 23.17 1.10 -15.45
C GLU A 478 22.96 2.03 -16.65
N LEU A 479 23.55 3.22 -16.63
CA LEU A 479 23.53 4.15 -17.77
C LEU A 479 24.17 3.53 -19.02
N GLN A 480 25.35 2.90 -18.88
CA GLN A 480 26.01 2.20 -19.98
C GLN A 480 25.11 1.10 -20.55
N GLN A 481 24.54 0.26 -19.67
CA GLN A 481 23.65 -0.81 -20.11
C GLN A 481 22.41 -0.26 -20.83
N LEU A 482 21.79 0.83 -20.35
CA LEU A 482 20.64 1.41 -21.05
C LEU A 482 21.00 1.89 -22.47
N ILE A 483 22.17 2.50 -22.65
CA ILE A 483 22.67 2.91 -23.96
C ILE A 483 22.93 1.68 -24.85
N ASP A 484 23.44 0.60 -24.27
CA ASP A 484 23.85 -0.58 -25.04
C ASP A 484 22.69 -1.49 -25.44
N ILE A 485 21.67 -1.66 -24.59
CA ILE A 485 20.65 -2.70 -24.81
C ILE A 485 19.21 -2.18 -24.95
N VAL A 486 18.95 -0.89 -24.64
CA VAL A 486 17.59 -0.33 -24.69
C VAL A 486 17.51 0.78 -25.75
N PRO A 487 16.50 0.76 -26.63
CA PRO A 487 16.18 1.93 -27.46
C PRO A 487 15.91 3.16 -26.56
N LEU A 488 16.68 4.25 -26.74
CA LEU A 488 16.60 5.44 -25.87
C LEU A 488 15.25 6.18 -25.96
N ASP A 489 14.46 5.93 -27.01
CA ASP A 489 13.07 6.40 -27.11
C ASP A 489 12.15 5.82 -26.03
N ARG A 490 12.53 4.70 -25.41
CA ARG A 490 11.84 4.08 -24.26
C ARG A 490 12.38 4.53 -22.91
N VAL A 491 13.45 5.32 -22.88
CA VAL A 491 14.16 5.70 -21.65
C VAL A 491 13.86 7.15 -21.27
N LEU A 492 13.52 7.36 -20.00
CA LEU A 492 13.35 8.67 -19.39
C LEU A 492 14.33 8.87 -18.25
N PHE A 493 15.17 9.89 -18.36
CA PHE A 493 16.07 10.30 -17.28
C PHE A 493 15.40 11.39 -16.44
N LEU A 494 15.26 11.12 -15.15
CA LEU A 494 14.66 12.05 -14.21
C LEU A 494 15.74 12.81 -13.46
N ILE A 495 15.70 14.15 -13.53
CA ILE A 495 16.61 15.05 -12.83
C ILE A 495 15.85 16.06 -11.96
N ASP A 496 16.58 16.72 -11.07
CA ASP A 496 16.08 17.84 -10.25
C ASP A 496 17.18 18.90 -10.05
N GLU A 497 16.88 19.92 -9.24
CA GLU A 497 17.82 20.99 -8.85
C GLU A 497 19.10 20.47 -8.19
N SER A 498 19.12 19.24 -7.66
CA SER A 498 20.30 18.65 -7.01
C SER A 498 21.21 17.88 -7.97
N THR A 499 20.84 17.81 -9.25
CA THR A 499 21.58 17.06 -10.28
C THR A 499 22.59 17.99 -10.95
N ASP A 500 23.86 17.58 -10.99
CA ASP A 500 24.88 18.25 -11.79
C ASP A 500 24.67 17.90 -13.27
N ARG A 501 24.06 18.83 -14.00
CA ARG A 501 23.69 18.62 -15.42
C ARG A 501 24.90 18.51 -16.32
N GLU A 502 25.95 19.27 -16.06
CA GLU A 502 27.17 19.26 -16.88
C GLU A 502 27.92 17.94 -16.72
N ILE A 503 28.00 17.41 -15.51
CA ILE A 503 28.60 16.08 -15.27
C ILE A 503 27.73 15.00 -15.90
N LEU A 504 26.40 15.09 -15.77
CA LEU A 504 25.48 14.13 -16.40
C LEU A 504 25.63 14.11 -17.92
N GLU A 505 25.63 15.28 -18.56
CA GLU A 505 25.80 15.41 -20.01
C GLU A 505 27.14 14.84 -20.46
N ARG A 506 28.25 15.25 -19.82
CA ARG A 506 29.58 14.70 -20.12
C ARG A 506 29.64 13.17 -19.93
N SER A 507 28.99 12.65 -18.89
CA SER A 507 28.94 11.22 -18.61
C SER A 507 28.18 10.49 -19.72
N LEU A 508 26.98 10.94 -20.08
CA LEU A 508 26.18 10.34 -21.15
C LEU A 508 26.91 10.35 -22.50
N LEU A 509 27.54 11.48 -22.85
CA LEU A 509 28.34 11.60 -24.06
C LEU A 509 29.56 10.66 -24.03
N GLY A 510 30.24 10.55 -22.89
CA GLY A 510 31.38 9.64 -22.71
C GLY A 510 31.02 8.15 -22.63
N LEU A 511 29.78 7.81 -22.27
CA LEU A 511 29.25 6.44 -22.38
C LEU A 511 28.84 6.15 -23.82
N TRP A 512 28.26 7.13 -24.53
CA TRP A 512 27.89 7.02 -25.93
C TRP A 512 29.08 6.74 -26.84
N THR A 513 30.24 7.38 -26.63
CA THR A 513 31.46 7.08 -27.42
C THR A 513 31.91 5.62 -27.30
N ARG A 514 31.53 4.95 -26.21
CA ARG A 514 31.83 3.55 -25.91
C ARG A 514 30.62 2.63 -26.07
N ALA A 515 29.53 3.11 -26.69
CA ALA A 515 28.34 2.31 -26.90
C ALA A 515 28.67 1.01 -27.65
N ALA A 516 28.10 -0.11 -27.22
CA ALA A 516 28.33 -1.41 -27.82
C ALA A 516 27.98 -1.41 -29.32
N GLY A 517 28.69 -2.24 -30.10
CA GLY A 517 28.52 -2.28 -31.56
C GLY A 517 27.11 -2.71 -32.01
N ASP A 518 26.46 -3.53 -31.21
CA ASP A 518 25.09 -4.03 -31.36
C ASP A 518 24.02 -3.14 -30.70
N SER A 519 24.40 -1.96 -30.21
CA SER A 519 23.45 -1.04 -29.57
C SER A 519 22.33 -0.63 -30.54
N PRO A 520 21.05 -0.74 -30.13
CA PRO A 520 19.90 -0.36 -30.97
C PRO A 520 19.87 1.14 -31.26
N ASN A 521 20.66 1.94 -30.55
CA ASN A 521 20.71 3.38 -30.68
C ASN A 521 21.67 3.81 -31.80
N ARG A 522 22.62 2.96 -32.21
CA ARG A 522 23.58 3.26 -33.28
C ARG A 522 22.94 3.35 -34.66
N THR A 523 21.84 2.63 -34.88
CA THR A 523 21.08 2.66 -36.14
C THR A 523 20.11 3.83 -36.23
N ASN A 524 19.92 4.58 -35.13
CA ASN A 524 19.04 5.75 -35.12
C ASN A 524 19.76 6.95 -35.75
N ALA A 525 19.14 7.60 -36.74
CA ALA A 525 19.68 8.79 -37.40
C ALA A 525 19.76 10.01 -36.46
N ALA A 526 18.98 10.02 -35.38
CA ALA A 526 18.99 11.07 -34.36
C ALA A 526 18.81 10.43 -32.97
N PRO A 527 19.86 9.81 -32.40
CA PRO A 527 19.80 9.24 -31.06
C PRO A 527 19.57 10.36 -30.03
N GLN A 528 18.53 10.21 -29.21
CA GLN A 528 18.10 11.21 -28.25
C GLN A 528 17.95 10.59 -26.86
N ALA A 529 18.54 11.24 -25.86
CA ALA A 529 18.32 10.94 -24.45
C ALA A 529 17.25 11.91 -23.90
N ASN A 530 16.09 11.37 -23.56
CA ASN A 530 14.97 12.16 -23.03
C ASN A 530 15.19 12.45 -21.53
N VAL A 531 15.23 13.73 -21.17
CA VAL A 531 15.47 14.18 -19.80
C VAL A 531 14.28 15.00 -19.32
N VAL A 532 13.73 14.66 -18.16
CA VAL A 532 12.67 15.43 -17.49
C VAL A 532 13.20 16.01 -16.19
N ASP A 533 13.07 17.32 -16.07
CA ASP A 533 13.32 18.04 -14.83
C ASP A 533 12.00 18.19 -14.06
N VAL A 534 11.92 17.57 -12.89
CA VAL A 534 10.73 17.70 -12.02
C VAL A 534 10.80 18.89 -11.07
N GLY A 535 11.95 19.59 -10.99
CA GLY A 535 12.20 20.62 -9.99
C GLY A 535 11.72 20.18 -8.60
N LYS A 536 10.83 20.97 -8.01
CA LYS A 536 10.20 20.67 -6.70
C LYS A 536 8.90 19.87 -6.78
N ARG A 537 8.35 19.61 -7.98
CA ARG A 537 7.01 19.02 -8.17
C ARG A 537 7.10 17.67 -8.89
N VAL A 538 7.32 16.62 -8.11
CA VAL A 538 7.44 15.24 -8.62
C VAL A 538 6.21 14.75 -9.41
N GLU A 539 5.03 15.34 -9.20
CA GLU A 539 3.81 14.97 -9.91
C GLU A 539 3.84 15.23 -11.43
N THR A 540 4.74 16.11 -11.89
CA THR A 540 4.87 16.44 -13.32
C THR A 540 5.40 15.27 -14.15
N ILE A 541 6.04 14.26 -13.52
CA ILE A 541 6.64 13.10 -14.21
C ILE A 541 5.61 12.18 -14.88
N VAL A 542 4.36 12.19 -14.40
CA VAL A 542 3.34 11.21 -14.84
C VAL A 542 2.97 11.42 -16.30
N GLN A 543 2.86 12.66 -16.78
CA GLN A 543 2.50 12.94 -18.17
C GLN A 543 3.58 12.51 -19.18
N PRO A 544 4.86 12.93 -19.02
CA PRO A 544 5.95 12.46 -19.86
C PRO A 544 6.06 10.95 -19.93
N LEU A 545 5.96 10.28 -18.78
CA LEU A 545 6.08 8.84 -18.71
C LEU A 545 4.96 8.11 -19.48
N LEU A 546 3.73 8.61 -19.37
CA LEU A 546 2.60 8.08 -20.16
C LEU A 546 2.75 8.39 -21.66
N GLY A 547 3.36 9.53 -22.00
CA GLY A 547 3.68 9.89 -23.39
C GLY A 547 4.65 8.93 -24.07
N LEU A 548 5.58 8.31 -23.32
CA LEU A 548 6.53 7.32 -23.86
C LEU A 548 5.86 6.01 -24.31
N ILE A 549 4.75 5.63 -23.67
CA ILE A 549 3.99 4.44 -24.09
C ILE A 549 3.12 4.76 -25.31
N ASP A 550 2.54 5.95 -25.32
CA ASP A 550 1.54 6.34 -26.32
C ASP A 550 2.15 6.93 -27.59
N THR A 551 3.46 7.20 -27.62
CA THR A 551 4.18 7.54 -28.85
C THR A 551 4.22 6.29 -29.71
N PRO A 552 3.43 6.22 -30.81
CA PRO A 552 3.50 5.08 -31.69
C PRO A 552 4.88 5.11 -32.33
N LYS A 553 5.67 4.04 -32.17
CA LYS A 553 6.63 3.71 -33.22
C LYS A 553 5.80 3.61 -34.50
N ALA A 554 6.02 4.56 -35.42
CA ALA A 554 5.86 4.31 -36.83
C ALA A 554 6.38 2.89 -37.09
N LEU A 555 5.46 2.00 -37.48
CA LEU A 555 5.69 0.68 -38.05
C LEU A 555 7.01 0.02 -37.65
N ARG A 556 6.93 -0.95 -36.73
CA ARG A 556 7.92 -2.04 -36.65
C ARG A 556 8.17 -2.53 -38.09
N PRO A 557 9.37 -2.38 -38.69
CA PRO A 557 9.61 -2.97 -39.99
C PRO A 557 9.75 -4.48 -39.81
N GLY A 558 8.92 -5.23 -40.54
CA GLY A 558 9.14 -6.63 -40.92
C GLY A 558 9.04 -7.68 -39.81
N GLY A 559 7.89 -8.33 -39.72
CA GLY A 559 7.89 -9.79 -39.70
C GLY A 559 7.89 -10.29 -41.14
#